data_AF-A0A7R9SMD1-F1
#
_entry.id   AF-A0A7R9SMD1-F1
#
_cell.length_a   1.000
_cell.length_b   1.000
_cell.length_c   1.000
_cell.angle_alpha   90.00
_cell.angle_beta   90.00
_cell.angle_gamma   90.00
#
_symmetry.space_group_name_H-M   'P 1'
#
loop_
_entity.id
_entity.type
_entity.pdbx_description
1 polymer ?
#
loop_
_entity_poly.entity_id
_entity_poly.type
_entity_poly.pdbx_seq_one_letter_code
_entity_poly.pdbx_strand_id
1 'polypeptide(L)'
;NFSVDEKPQPFPQIELTDLVRDLGHLKDAAELLGSRLNKKNLLSSGSSFYWCRHRERGFTQYSTNEGNLVYYNDVRGLTKCFEIEYDSSEWRLFIDSSKTSIKAVLLHNEYVFASLPMGHSVYMEENYNDLATILEKIKYKKHKWMVCG
;
A
#
# COMPACT_ATOMS: atom_id res chain seq x y z
N ASN A 1 -3.60 -46.06 19.25
CA ASN A 1 -3.11 -44.84 19.92
C ASN A 1 -3.07 -43.67 18.97
N PHE A 2 -4.19 -42.99 18.74
CA PHE A 2 -4.20 -41.61 18.25
C PHE A 2 -5.49 -40.95 18.75
N SER A 3 -5.49 -40.57 20.02
CA SER A 3 -6.41 -39.58 20.54
C SER A 3 -5.54 -38.60 21.30
N VAL A 4 -4.95 -37.67 20.56
CA VAL A 4 -4.55 -36.40 21.15
C VAL A 4 -5.73 -35.49 20.84
N ASP A 5 -6.56 -35.27 21.86
CA ASP A 5 -7.58 -34.23 21.85
C ASP A 5 -6.87 -32.88 21.94
N GLU A 6 -6.10 -32.57 20.90
CA GLU A 6 -5.36 -31.33 20.79
C GLU A 6 -6.37 -30.26 20.39
N LYS A 7 -6.78 -29.48 21.39
CA LYS A 7 -7.66 -28.34 21.20
C LYS A 7 -7.07 -27.46 20.08
N PRO A 8 -7.87 -27.03 19.09
CA PRO A 8 -7.35 -26.29 17.94
C PRO A 8 -6.51 -25.10 18.41
N GLN A 9 -5.25 -25.04 17.97
CA GLN A 9 -4.37 -23.92 18.29
C GLN A 9 -4.86 -22.68 17.50
N PRO A 10 -5.32 -21.62 18.18
CA PRO A 10 -5.81 -20.44 17.50
C PRO A 10 -4.64 -19.62 16.92
N PHE A 11 -4.82 -19.06 15.72
CA PHE A 11 -3.83 -18.21 15.09
C PHE A 11 -3.62 -16.92 15.91
N PRO A 12 -2.39 -16.63 16.37
CA PRO A 12 -2.02 -15.30 16.84
C PRO A 12 -1.95 -14.32 15.66
N GLN A 13 -1.94 -13.02 15.97
CA GLN A 13 -1.98 -11.96 14.96
C GLN A 13 -0.86 -12.08 13.92
N ILE A 14 0.36 -12.46 14.35
CA ILE A 14 1.52 -12.57 13.47
C ILE A 14 1.33 -13.69 12.44
N GLU A 15 0.93 -14.88 12.87
CA GLU A 15 0.68 -16.02 11.98
C GLU A 15 -0.51 -15.77 11.04
N LEU A 16 -1.57 -15.10 11.52
CA LEU A 16 -2.68 -14.68 10.67
C LEU A 16 -2.20 -13.71 9.58
N THR A 17 -1.28 -12.80 9.92
CA THR A 17 -0.74 -11.80 8.99
C THR A 17 0.17 -12.45 7.95
N ASP A 18 1.02 -13.39 8.37
CA ASP A 18 1.87 -14.18 7.47
C ASP A 18 1.03 -15.05 6.53
N LEU A 19 0.00 -15.72 7.04
CA LEU A 19 -0.93 -16.52 6.23
C LEU A 19 -1.64 -15.67 5.16
N VAL A 20 -2.08 -14.47 5.51
CA VAL A 20 -2.69 -13.53 4.55
C VAL A 20 -1.69 -13.07 3.49
N ARG A 21 -0.41 -12.88 3.86
CA ARG A 21 0.65 -12.51 2.93
C ARG A 21 0.92 -13.64 1.93
N ASP A 22 1.01 -14.88 2.42
CA ASP A 22 1.35 -16.05 1.60
C ASP A 22 0.23 -16.42 0.61
N LEU A 23 -1.03 -16.13 0.96
CA LEU A 23 -2.21 -16.44 0.13
C LEU A 23 -2.49 -15.42 -0.99
N GLY A 24 -1.69 -14.37 -1.14
CA GLY A 24 -1.85 -13.40 -2.23
C GLY A 24 -2.94 -12.35 -1.97
N HIS A 25 -2.72 -11.51 -0.95
CA HIS A 25 -3.02 -10.07 -0.82
C HIS A 25 -4.37 -9.44 -1.28
N LEU A 26 -5.39 -10.18 -1.73
CA LEU A 26 -6.70 -9.59 -1.98
C LEU A 26 -7.34 -9.21 -0.63
N LYS A 27 -7.52 -7.90 -0.42
CA LYS A 27 -8.08 -7.29 0.81
C LYS A 27 -9.38 -7.96 1.24
N ASP A 28 -10.25 -8.28 0.28
CA ASP A 28 -11.53 -8.93 0.50
C ASP A 28 -11.38 -10.43 0.82
N ALA A 29 -10.39 -11.11 0.23
CA ALA A 29 -10.11 -12.52 0.50
C ALA A 29 -9.49 -12.70 1.90
N ALA A 30 -8.59 -11.81 2.30
CA ALA A 30 -8.01 -11.77 3.64
C ALA A 30 -9.08 -11.55 4.72
N GLU A 31 -10.02 -10.64 4.45
CA GLU A 31 -11.15 -10.39 5.35
C GLU A 31 -12.11 -11.58 5.43
N LEU A 32 -12.47 -12.17 4.29
CA LEU A 32 -13.33 -13.36 4.26
C LEU A 32 -12.68 -14.53 5.00
N LEU A 33 -11.37 -14.73 4.82
CA LEU A 33 -10.60 -15.74 5.53
C LEU A 33 -10.61 -15.48 7.05
N GLY A 34 -10.26 -14.27 7.48
CA GLY A 34 -10.26 -13.88 8.88
C GLY A 34 -11.63 -14.03 9.54
N SER A 35 -12.71 -13.64 8.84
CA SER A 35 -14.09 -13.83 9.30
C SER A 35 -14.45 -15.30 9.48
N ARG A 36 -14.07 -16.18 8.53
CA ARG A 36 -14.30 -17.63 8.62
C ARG A 36 -13.50 -18.28 9.76
N LEU A 37 -12.25 -17.87 9.97
CA LEU A 37 -11.41 -18.33 11.08
C LEU A 37 -11.99 -17.91 12.42
N ASN A 38 -12.47 -16.66 12.54
CA ASN A 38 -13.09 -16.14 13.75
C ASN A 38 -14.38 -16.90 14.09
N LYS A 39 -15.24 -17.15 13.09
CA LYS A 39 -16.49 -17.93 13.27
C LYS A 39 -16.24 -19.36 13.79
N LYS A 40 -15.05 -19.91 13.53
CA LYS A 40 -14.62 -21.22 13.99
C LYS A 40 -13.83 -21.19 15.31
N ASN A 41 -13.71 -20.03 15.97
CA ASN A 41 -12.88 -19.82 17.16
C ASN A 41 -11.40 -20.19 16.96
N LEU A 42 -10.90 -20.03 15.72
CA LEU A 42 -9.51 -20.32 15.36
C LEU A 42 -8.62 -19.08 15.41
N LEU A 43 -9.09 -17.95 15.96
CA LEU A 43 -8.30 -16.75 16.17
C LEU A 43 -8.09 -16.53 17.67
N SER A 44 -6.86 -16.14 18.04
CA SER A 44 -6.56 -15.73 19.42
C SER A 44 -7.34 -14.48 19.83
N SER A 45 -7.67 -14.35 21.11
CA SER A 45 -8.33 -13.13 21.63
C SER A 45 -7.43 -11.91 21.41
N GLY A 46 -7.94 -10.92 20.67
CA GLY A 46 -7.19 -9.73 20.26
C GLY A 46 -6.66 -9.76 18.83
N SER A 47 -6.72 -10.90 18.14
CA SER A 47 -6.44 -10.97 16.71
C SER A 47 -7.56 -10.30 15.91
N SER A 48 -7.20 -9.39 15.00
CA SER A 48 -8.13 -8.65 14.16
C SER A 48 -7.80 -8.83 12.68
N PHE A 49 -8.83 -9.11 11.89
CA PHE A 49 -8.77 -9.18 10.44
C PHE A 49 -9.24 -7.87 9.76
N TYR A 50 -9.75 -6.91 10.54
CA TYR A 50 -10.19 -5.60 10.04
C TYR A 50 -9.03 -4.65 9.68
N TRP A 51 -7.80 -4.97 10.09
CA TRP A 51 -6.60 -4.20 9.78
C TRP A 51 -6.39 -4.02 8.27
N CYS A 52 -6.68 -5.04 7.46
CA CYS A 52 -6.57 -4.95 6.00
C CYS A 52 -7.40 -3.79 5.44
N ARG A 53 -8.58 -3.50 6.01
CA ARG A 53 -9.44 -2.38 5.60
C ARG A 53 -8.88 -1.01 5.97
N HIS A 54 -8.12 -0.91 7.05
CA HIS A 54 -7.73 0.35 7.69
C HIS A 54 -6.26 0.71 7.50
N ARG A 55 -5.44 -0.17 6.90
CA ARG A 55 -4.02 0.10 6.65
C ARG A 55 -3.79 1.40 5.85
N GLU A 56 -4.72 1.73 4.96
CA GLU A 56 -4.69 2.95 4.17
C GLU A 56 -5.09 4.22 4.96
N ARG A 57 -5.84 4.11 6.07
CA ARG A 57 -6.33 5.28 6.82
C ARG A 57 -5.19 6.14 7.38
N GLY A 58 -4.08 5.52 7.77
CA GLY A 58 -2.89 6.25 8.22
C GLY A 58 -2.20 7.05 7.11
N PHE A 59 -2.42 6.66 5.85
CA PHE A 59 -1.87 7.33 4.66
C PHE A 59 -2.84 8.32 4.03
N THR A 60 -4.15 8.16 4.25
CA THR A 60 -5.18 9.05 3.71
C THR A 60 -4.94 10.52 4.12
N GLN A 61 -4.37 10.75 5.30
CA GLN A 61 -4.02 12.10 5.76
C GLN A 61 -2.97 12.82 4.91
N TYR A 62 -2.15 12.07 4.15
CA TYR A 62 -1.15 12.61 3.23
C TYR A 62 -1.60 12.59 1.76
N SER A 63 -2.76 11.98 1.49
CA SER A 63 -3.32 11.90 0.14
C SER A 63 -4.32 13.04 -0.09
N THR A 64 -4.23 13.67 -1.25
CA THR A 64 -5.28 14.57 -1.75
C THR A 64 -6.04 13.85 -2.85
N ASN A 65 -7.37 13.90 -2.78
CA ASN A 65 -8.25 13.44 -3.85
C ASN A 65 -8.78 14.66 -4.60
N GLU A 66 -8.51 14.73 -5.90
CA GLU A 66 -8.95 15.81 -6.77
C GLU A 66 -9.50 15.24 -8.07
N GLY A 67 -10.83 15.23 -8.19
CA GLY A 67 -11.53 14.66 -9.33
C GLY A 67 -11.20 13.18 -9.51
N ASN A 68 -10.53 12.86 -10.61
CA ASN A 68 -10.18 11.49 -10.99
C ASN A 68 -8.81 11.04 -10.48
N LEU A 69 -8.10 11.87 -9.71
CA LEU A 69 -6.72 11.61 -9.29
C LEU A 69 -6.61 11.63 -7.77
N VAL A 70 -6.02 10.58 -7.21
CA VAL A 70 -5.52 10.56 -5.84
C VAL A 70 -4.01 10.70 -5.88
N TYR A 71 -3.45 11.65 -5.14
CA TYR A 71 -2.01 11.93 -5.16
C TYR A 71 -1.45 12.29 -3.79
N TYR A 72 -0.14 12.15 -3.64
CA TYR A 72 0.61 12.48 -2.42
C TYR A 72 1.57 13.63 -2.73
N ASN A 73 1.38 14.77 -2.06
CA ASN A 73 2.17 15.99 -2.31
C ASN A 73 3.03 16.43 -1.10
N ASP A 74 2.93 15.70 0.02
CA ASP A 74 3.77 15.84 1.21
C ASP A 74 4.59 14.56 1.43
N VAL A 75 5.62 14.40 0.60
CA VAL A 75 6.53 13.24 0.67
C VAL A 75 7.32 13.20 1.98
N ARG A 76 7.58 14.36 2.58
CA ARG A 76 8.28 14.45 3.88
C ARG A 76 7.39 13.96 5.02
N GLY A 77 6.11 14.35 5.03
CA GLY A 77 5.13 13.80 5.97
C GLY A 77 4.98 12.28 5.81
N LEU A 78 4.89 11.82 4.56
CA LEU A 78 4.76 10.39 4.24
C LEU A 78 5.97 9.57 4.72
N THR A 79 7.19 10.01 4.41
CA THR A 79 8.44 9.32 4.82
C THR A 79 8.67 9.37 6.32
N LYS A 80 8.32 10.47 6.99
CA LYS A 80 8.39 10.58 8.45
C LYS A 80 7.48 9.57 9.16
N CYS A 81 6.34 9.19 8.57
CA CYS A 81 5.50 8.12 9.10
C CYS A 81 6.17 6.74 9.10
N PHE A 82 7.23 6.56 8.30
CA PHE A 82 8.05 5.37 8.27
C PHE A 82 9.39 5.55 8.99
N GLU A 83 9.58 6.67 9.68
CA GLU A 83 10.86 7.03 10.33
C GLU A 83 12.03 7.07 9.34
N ILE A 84 11.74 7.39 8.07
CA ILE A 84 12.73 7.52 7.00
C ILE A 84 13.11 8.99 6.86
N GLU A 85 14.41 9.29 6.86
CA GLU A 85 14.92 10.60 6.47
C GLU A 85 14.82 10.74 4.95
N TYR A 86 14.18 11.80 4.47
CA TYR A 86 13.91 11.97 3.05
C TYR A 86 15.01 12.77 2.34
N ASP A 87 15.77 12.11 1.49
CA ASP A 87 16.56 12.72 0.42
C ASP A 87 15.96 12.37 -0.95
N SER A 88 15.59 13.36 -1.76
CA SER A 88 15.11 13.14 -3.13
C SER A 88 16.06 12.36 -4.02
N SER A 89 17.38 12.43 -3.79
CA SER A 89 18.39 11.77 -4.63
C SER A 89 18.36 10.25 -4.52
N GLU A 90 17.87 9.73 -3.40
CA GLU A 90 17.76 8.30 -3.10
C GLU A 90 16.50 7.64 -3.68
N TRP A 91 15.61 8.43 -4.30
CA TRP A 91 14.35 7.95 -4.84
C TRP A 91 14.23 8.20 -6.34
N ARG A 92 13.68 7.22 -7.04
CA ARG A 92 13.33 7.28 -8.46
C ARG A 92 11.82 7.27 -8.64
N LEU A 93 11.32 8.07 -9.57
CA LEU A 93 9.92 8.09 -9.94
C LEU A 93 9.65 7.05 -11.02
N PHE A 94 8.75 6.12 -10.74
CA PHE A 94 8.22 5.17 -11.71
C PHE A 94 6.75 5.49 -11.99
N ILE A 95 6.38 5.53 -13.27
CA ILE A 95 5.00 5.74 -13.71
C ILE A 95 4.61 4.54 -14.55
N ASP A 96 3.65 3.79 -14.04
CA ASP A 96 2.95 2.73 -14.76
C ASP A 96 1.66 3.31 -15.34
N SER A 97 1.53 3.32 -16.66
CA SER A 97 0.36 3.85 -17.34
C SER A 97 -0.25 2.82 -18.27
N SER A 98 -1.56 2.92 -18.44
CA SER A 98 -2.35 2.15 -19.38
C SER A 98 -3.32 3.08 -20.11
N LYS A 99 -4.14 2.49 -21.00
CA LYS A 99 -5.21 3.22 -21.70
C LYS A 99 -6.30 3.76 -20.78
N THR A 100 -6.38 3.29 -19.54
CA THR A 100 -7.47 3.64 -18.64
C THR A 100 -6.99 3.86 -17.22
N SER A 101 -5.69 3.90 -16.96
CA SER A 101 -5.17 4.13 -15.62
C SER A 101 -3.76 4.68 -15.65
N ILE A 102 -3.42 5.44 -14.61
CA ILE A 102 -2.05 5.82 -14.30
C ILE A 102 -1.77 5.53 -12.83
N LYS A 103 -0.57 5.05 -12.54
CA LYS A 103 -0.04 4.85 -11.20
C LYS A 103 1.39 5.37 -11.14
N ALA A 104 1.63 6.35 -10.28
CA ALA A 104 2.95 6.89 -9.99
C ALA A 104 3.41 6.39 -8.62
N VAL A 105 4.65 5.92 -8.53
CA VAL A 105 5.28 5.45 -7.28
C VAL A 105 6.74 5.91 -7.19
N LEU A 106 7.24 6.13 -5.98
CA LEU A 106 8.67 6.28 -5.73
C LEU A 106 9.29 4.92 -5.37
N LEU A 107 10.44 4.64 -5.98
CA LEU A 107 11.27 3.48 -5.72
C LEU A 107 12.56 3.95 -5.05
N HIS A 108 12.92 3.34 -3.92
CA HIS A 108 14.20 3.60 -3.28
C HIS A 108 15.33 2.97 -4.10
N ASN A 109 16.44 3.70 -4.31
CA ASN A 109 17.52 3.27 -5.19
C ASN A 109 18.17 1.95 -4.76
N GLU A 110 18.32 1.76 -3.46
CA GLU A 110 18.97 0.58 -2.88
C GLU A 110 17.98 -0.55 -2.53
N TYR A 111 16.69 -0.41 -2.89
CA TYR A 111 15.62 -1.37 -2.58
C TYR A 111 15.44 -1.70 -1.08
N VAL A 112 16.06 -0.93 -0.19
CA VAL A 112 15.94 -1.05 1.27
C VAL A 112 14.51 -0.78 1.75
N PHE A 113 13.82 0.17 1.12
CA PHE A 113 12.46 0.56 1.48
C PHE A 113 11.43 0.10 0.45
N ALA A 114 10.21 -0.14 0.94
CA ALA A 114 9.06 -0.38 0.09
C ALA A 114 8.76 0.85 -0.80
N SER A 115 8.11 0.61 -1.94
CA SER A 115 7.69 1.70 -2.82
C SER A 115 6.65 2.59 -2.15
N LEU A 116 6.77 3.91 -2.39
CA LEU A 116 5.83 4.89 -1.87
C LEU A 116 4.83 5.28 -2.96
N PRO A 117 3.51 5.24 -2.69
CA PRO A 117 2.53 5.69 -3.66
C PRO A 117 2.63 7.21 -3.82
N MET A 118 2.60 7.69 -5.07
CA MET A 118 2.63 9.12 -5.40
C MET A 118 1.37 9.59 -6.12
N GLY A 119 0.79 8.74 -6.95
CA GLY A 119 -0.41 9.09 -7.71
C GLY A 119 -1.13 7.85 -8.20
N HIS A 120 -2.45 7.91 -8.27
CA HIS A 120 -3.28 6.87 -8.85
C HIS A 120 -4.55 7.44 -9.47
N SER A 121 -4.86 6.99 -10.69
CA SER A 121 -6.13 7.22 -11.36
C SER A 121 -6.54 5.98 -12.15
N VAL A 122 -7.84 5.70 -12.19
CA VAL A 122 -8.47 4.67 -13.05
C VAL A 122 -9.28 5.29 -14.20
N TYR A 123 -9.09 6.59 -14.44
CA TYR A 123 -9.77 7.33 -15.50
C TYR A 123 -8.81 8.16 -16.35
N MET A 124 -7.62 8.47 -15.84
CA MET A 124 -6.55 9.10 -16.61
C MET A 124 -5.81 8.04 -17.42
N GLU A 125 -5.32 8.43 -18.59
CA GLU A 125 -4.66 7.54 -19.55
C GLU A 125 -3.25 8.06 -19.89
N GLU A 126 -2.46 7.24 -20.58
CA GLU A 126 -1.13 7.63 -21.06
C GLU A 126 -1.19 8.69 -22.17
N ASN A 127 -1.45 9.93 -21.78
CA ASN A 127 -1.34 11.11 -22.63
C ASN A 127 -0.55 12.22 -21.93
N TYR A 128 -0.08 13.17 -22.72
CA TYR A 128 0.79 14.25 -22.22
C TYR A 128 0.12 15.10 -21.13
N ASN A 129 -1.18 15.40 -21.27
CA ASN A 129 -1.90 16.27 -20.34
C ASN A 129 -2.09 15.59 -18.98
N ASP A 130 -2.45 14.32 -18.99
CA ASP A 130 -2.67 13.53 -17.79
C ASP A 130 -1.36 13.29 -17.04
N LEU A 131 -0.28 12.93 -17.75
CA LEU A 131 1.05 12.81 -17.16
C LEU A 131 1.56 14.15 -16.59
N ALA A 132 1.39 15.25 -17.33
CA ALA A 132 1.76 16.57 -16.86
C ALA A 132 1.01 16.96 -15.58
N THR A 133 -0.29 16.66 -15.52
CA THR A 133 -1.13 16.88 -14.35
C THR A 133 -0.59 16.10 -13.15
N ILE A 134 -0.28 14.81 -13.31
CA ILE A 134 0.26 13.99 -12.21
C ILE A 134 1.59 14.57 -11.70
N LEU A 135 2.51 14.94 -12.60
CA LEU A 135 3.83 15.47 -12.26
C LEU A 135 3.75 16.81 -11.51
N GLU A 136 2.79 17.66 -11.90
CA GLU A 136 2.51 18.91 -11.20
C GLU A 136 2.01 18.64 -9.77
N LYS A 137 1.00 17.79 -9.62
CA LYS A 137 0.36 17.50 -8.33
C LYS A 137 1.31 16.86 -7.32
N ILE A 138 2.22 16.01 -7.77
CA ILE A 138 3.27 15.41 -6.93
C ILE A 138 4.50 16.32 -6.73
N LYS A 139 4.44 17.58 -7.22
CA LYS A 139 5.52 18.58 -7.11
C LYS A 139 6.84 18.11 -7.71
N TYR A 140 6.81 17.39 -8.83
CA TYR A 140 8.01 16.83 -9.47
C TYR A 140 9.13 17.87 -9.66
N LYS A 141 8.82 19.09 -10.10
CA LYS A 141 9.81 20.16 -10.32
C LYS A 141 10.62 20.53 -9.06
N LYS A 142 10.03 20.36 -7.87
CA LYS A 142 10.69 20.61 -6.58
C LYS A 142 11.67 19.49 -6.24
N HIS A 143 11.25 18.24 -6.45
CA HIS A 143 11.98 17.06 -6.01
C HIS A 143 13.00 16.55 -7.04
N LYS A 144 12.73 16.76 -8.32
CA LYS A 144 13.60 16.37 -9.45
C LYS A 144 14.07 14.91 -9.38
N TRP A 145 13.16 14.02 -8.96
CA TRP A 145 13.43 12.58 -8.95
C TRP A 145 13.90 12.12 -10.32
N MET A 146 14.84 11.20 -10.35
CA MET A 146 15.18 10.51 -11.58
C MET A 146 13.97 9.66 -12.01
N VAL A 147 13.51 9.82 -13.24
CA VAL A 147 12.42 9.02 -13.80
C VAL A 147 12.98 7.70 -14.31
N CYS A 148 12.34 6.58 -13.96
CA CYS A 148 12.64 5.26 -14.50
C CYS A 148 11.39 4.67 -15.15
N GLY A 149 11.60 3.89 -16.21
CA GLY A 149 10.58 3.14 -16.95
C GLY A 149 10.92 1.67 -17.01
#